data_AF-A0A7X3SMY3-F1
#
_entry.id   AF-A0A7X3SMY3-F1
#
_cell.length_a   1.000
_cell.length_b   1.000
_cell.length_c   1.000
_cell.angle_alpha   90.00
_cell.angle_beta   90.00
_cell.angle_gamma   90.00
#
_symmetry.space_group_name_H-M   'P 1'
#
loop_
_entity.id
_entity.type
_entity.pdbx_description
1 polymer ?
#
loop_
_entity_poly.entity_id
_entity_poly.type
_entity_poly.pdbx_seq_one_letter_code
_entity_poly.pdbx_strand_id
1 'polypeptide(L)'
;MDLWQLIANDHANIADLCGEIPRAFPDGGVRSRERLFRDLDTELRRHFEAEEESLYDALEDHDRAEHLVDELEHEHEEIERRLGELARVRDKGTQDWTQRFRDLAALIEGHFHREEHELLPLAREILDEEEFRELRHEYVEENIEALRARQGGWDVPSSGLLLGALVGAAAGALAFAAWRGGALRGLTDRTPTQLLLSRAPVLGRLGGLMSRTGRRRRQYGAEVLKDVAQRTRTSVQDVSSRLRLPIGTTYAVVADLERKGLVRSTRHQGPVRERIVAITTRGREQAQR
;
A
#
# COMPACT_ATOMS: atom_id res chain seq x y z
N MET A 1 -4.81 -3.82 16.35
CA MET A 1 -6.00 -3.61 15.50
C MET A 1 -6.17 -4.83 14.64
N ASP A 2 -7.41 -5.14 14.29
CA ASP A 2 -7.72 -6.24 13.37
C ASP A 2 -7.44 -5.83 11.91
N LEU A 3 -7.13 -6.77 11.00
CA LEU A 3 -6.79 -6.48 9.60
C LEU A 3 -7.92 -5.71 8.91
N TRP A 4 -9.14 -6.21 9.08
CA TRP A 4 -10.34 -5.63 8.50
C TRP A 4 -10.58 -4.19 8.96
N GLN A 5 -10.20 -3.88 10.20
CA GLN A 5 -10.27 -2.52 10.71
C GLN A 5 -9.21 -1.63 10.09
N LEU A 6 -8.05 -2.16 9.69
CA LEU A 6 -7.02 -1.38 8.99
C LEU A 6 -7.53 -0.98 7.59
N ILE A 7 -7.98 -1.97 6.81
CA ILE A 7 -8.56 -1.76 5.47
C ILE A 7 -9.73 -0.75 5.53
N ALA A 8 -10.69 -0.97 6.43
CA ALA A 8 -11.84 -0.07 6.59
C ALA A 8 -11.45 1.37 7.00
N ASN A 9 -10.35 1.54 7.75
CA ASN A 9 -9.87 2.89 8.07
C ASN A 9 -9.20 3.56 6.87
N ASP A 10 -8.52 2.79 6.03
CA ASP A 10 -7.97 3.29 4.77
C ASP A 10 -9.11 3.75 3.84
N HIS A 11 -10.17 2.93 3.68
CA HIS A 11 -11.37 3.30 2.94
C HIS A 11 -12.00 4.60 3.46
N ALA A 12 -12.18 4.71 4.77
CA ALA A 12 -12.78 5.90 5.38
C ALA A 12 -11.94 7.16 5.12
N ASN A 13 -10.62 7.07 5.26
CA ASN A 13 -9.72 8.20 5.00
C ASN A 13 -9.76 8.62 3.52
N ILE A 14 -9.76 7.65 2.60
CA ILE A 14 -9.82 7.90 1.16
C ILE A 14 -11.17 8.49 0.76
N ALA A 15 -12.27 7.97 1.30
CA ALA A 15 -13.62 8.48 1.08
C ALA A 15 -13.78 9.93 1.57
N ASP A 16 -13.19 10.26 2.73
CA ASP A 16 -13.15 11.63 3.24
C ASP A 16 -12.41 12.58 2.27
N LEU A 17 -11.25 12.18 1.75
CA LEU A 17 -10.52 12.94 0.72
C LEU A 17 -11.37 13.14 -0.55
N CYS A 18 -12.03 12.08 -1.02
CA CYS A 18 -12.96 12.14 -2.15
C CYS A 18 -14.11 13.14 -1.90
N GLY A 19 -14.61 13.24 -0.67
CA GLY A 19 -15.64 14.21 -0.28
C GLY A 19 -15.12 15.65 -0.16
N GLU A 20 -13.88 15.85 0.27
CA GLU A 20 -13.28 17.18 0.48
C GLU A 20 -12.83 17.85 -0.82
N ILE A 21 -12.22 17.10 -1.75
CA ILE A 21 -11.61 17.64 -2.97
C ILE A 21 -12.55 18.51 -3.82
N PRO A 22 -13.82 18.13 -4.08
CA PRO A 22 -14.74 18.97 -4.85
C PRO A 22 -15.11 20.28 -4.15
N ARG A 23 -15.01 20.32 -2.81
CA ARG A 23 -15.35 21.48 -1.96
C ARG A 23 -14.13 22.38 -1.71
N ALA A 24 -12.94 21.91 -2.02
CA ALA A 24 -11.68 22.60 -1.83
C ALA A 24 -11.49 23.77 -2.82
N PHE A 25 -10.72 24.78 -2.39
CA PHE A 25 -10.33 25.90 -3.24
C PHE A 25 -9.41 25.42 -4.37
N PRO A 26 -9.55 25.96 -5.59
CA PRO A 26 -8.73 25.54 -6.74
C PRO A 26 -7.22 25.68 -6.50
N ASP A 27 -6.77 26.75 -5.84
CA ASP A 27 -5.36 27.07 -5.63
C ASP A 27 -5.08 27.72 -4.25
N GLY A 28 -3.78 27.86 -3.91
CA GLY A 28 -3.32 28.86 -2.94
C GLY A 28 -3.39 28.54 -1.43
N GLY A 29 -3.43 27.28 -1.00
CA GLY A 29 -3.41 27.00 0.45
C GLY A 29 -3.29 25.54 0.89
N VAL A 30 -3.30 25.35 2.21
CA VAL A 30 -3.19 24.07 2.92
C VAL A 30 -4.34 23.10 2.58
N ARG A 31 -5.49 23.61 2.13
CA ARG A 31 -6.65 22.85 1.61
C ARG A 31 -6.89 23.11 0.13
N SER A 32 -5.82 23.30 -0.64
CA SER A 32 -5.95 23.39 -2.10
C SER A 32 -6.34 22.05 -2.67
N ARG A 33 -7.13 22.08 -3.74
CA ARG A 33 -7.52 20.93 -4.53
C ARG A 33 -6.30 20.12 -5.01
N GLU A 34 -5.24 20.81 -5.42
CA GLU A 34 -3.97 20.19 -5.83
C GLU A 34 -3.34 19.34 -4.74
N ARG A 35 -3.35 19.82 -3.49
CA ARG A 35 -2.74 19.10 -2.38
C ARG A 35 -3.59 17.92 -1.95
N LEU A 36 -4.89 18.13 -1.74
CA LEU A 36 -5.79 17.04 -1.36
C LEU A 36 -5.83 15.94 -2.42
N PHE A 37 -5.77 16.30 -3.71
CA PHE A 37 -5.68 15.32 -4.79
C PHE A 37 -4.37 14.51 -4.75
N ARG A 38 -3.24 15.13 -4.39
CA ARG A 38 -1.96 14.43 -4.20
C ARG A 38 -1.98 13.51 -2.99
N ASP A 39 -2.63 13.95 -1.91
CA ASP A 39 -2.83 13.13 -0.71
C ASP A 39 -3.71 11.92 -1.06
N LEU A 40 -4.78 12.10 -1.85
CA LEU A 40 -5.62 11.02 -2.37
C LEU A 40 -4.83 10.01 -3.24
N ASP A 41 -4.09 10.48 -4.24
CA ASP A 41 -3.25 9.61 -5.10
C ASP A 41 -2.23 8.83 -4.27
N THR A 42 -1.69 9.46 -3.22
CA THR A 42 -0.80 8.79 -2.26
C THR A 42 -1.50 7.66 -1.50
N GLU A 43 -2.65 7.96 -0.88
CA GLU A 43 -3.33 7.00 -0.01
C GLU A 43 -3.87 5.82 -0.83
N LEU A 44 -4.46 6.07 -2.00
CA LEU A 44 -4.94 5.01 -2.91
C LEU A 44 -3.81 4.08 -3.34
N ARG A 45 -2.67 4.62 -3.79
CA ARG A 45 -1.55 3.78 -4.22
C ARG A 45 -0.98 2.92 -3.10
N ARG A 46 -0.86 3.48 -1.90
CA ARG A 46 -0.42 2.73 -0.71
C ARG A 46 -1.39 1.59 -0.40
N HIS A 47 -2.67 1.91 -0.42
CA HIS A 47 -3.75 0.98 -0.10
C HIS A 47 -3.78 -0.19 -1.10
N PHE A 48 -3.80 0.12 -2.41
CA PHE A 48 -3.79 -0.89 -3.47
C PHE A 48 -2.52 -1.76 -3.44
N GLU A 49 -1.34 -1.17 -3.21
CA GLU A 49 -0.10 -1.94 -3.09
C GLU A 49 -0.15 -2.89 -1.88
N ALA A 50 -0.71 -2.45 -0.75
CA ALA A 50 -0.87 -3.32 0.41
C ALA A 50 -1.89 -4.45 0.16
N GLU A 51 -2.94 -4.21 -0.62
CA GLU A 51 -3.96 -5.22 -0.97
C GLU A 51 -3.44 -6.23 -1.98
N GLU A 52 -2.83 -5.77 -3.07
CA GLU A 52 -2.26 -6.61 -4.12
C GLU A 52 -1.18 -7.53 -3.55
N GLU A 53 -0.21 -6.98 -2.81
CA GLU A 53 0.95 -7.72 -2.31
C GLU A 53 0.65 -8.54 -1.04
N SER A 54 -0.59 -8.54 -0.54
CA SER A 54 -0.97 -9.37 0.61
C SER A 54 -2.33 -10.04 0.46
N LEU A 55 -3.42 -9.27 0.41
CA LEU A 55 -4.78 -9.82 0.39
C LEU A 55 -5.07 -10.58 -0.89
N TYR A 56 -4.70 -10.04 -2.05
CA TYR A 56 -4.95 -10.68 -3.34
C TYR A 56 -4.00 -11.86 -3.55
N ASP A 57 -2.71 -11.72 -3.21
CA ASP A 57 -1.73 -12.83 -3.23
C ASP A 57 -2.19 -14.01 -2.34
N ALA A 58 -2.79 -13.75 -1.18
CA ALA A 58 -3.34 -14.81 -0.32
C ALA A 58 -4.61 -15.46 -0.87
N LEU A 59 -5.30 -14.81 -1.83
CA LEU A 59 -6.58 -15.27 -2.38
C LEU A 59 -6.49 -15.83 -3.81
N GLU A 60 -5.41 -15.54 -4.54
CA GLU A 60 -5.26 -15.91 -5.96
C GLU A 60 -5.28 -17.43 -6.19
N ASP A 61 -4.77 -18.22 -5.24
CA ASP A 61 -4.72 -19.68 -5.33
C ASP A 61 -6.08 -20.35 -5.00
N HIS A 62 -7.11 -19.57 -4.68
CA HIS A 62 -8.44 -20.07 -4.37
C HIS A 62 -9.42 -19.85 -5.53
N ASP A 63 -9.84 -20.93 -6.18
CA ASP A 63 -10.81 -20.93 -7.31
C ASP A 63 -12.08 -20.09 -7.05
N ARG A 64 -12.50 -19.98 -5.78
CA ARG A 64 -13.68 -19.20 -5.38
C ARG A 64 -13.47 -17.69 -5.42
N ALA A 65 -12.22 -17.23 -5.30
CA ALA A 65 -11.84 -15.84 -5.23
C ALA A 65 -11.22 -15.32 -6.54
N GLU A 66 -10.66 -16.19 -7.39
CA GLU A 66 -9.97 -15.86 -8.65
C GLU A 66 -10.71 -14.77 -9.46
N HIS A 67 -11.96 -15.00 -9.86
CA HIS A 67 -12.72 -14.04 -10.67
C HIS A 67 -12.95 -12.69 -9.95
N LEU A 68 -13.15 -12.71 -8.63
CA LEU A 68 -13.40 -11.48 -7.87
C LEU A 68 -12.11 -10.68 -7.70
N VAL A 69 -10.99 -11.36 -7.47
CA VAL A 69 -9.65 -10.74 -7.42
C VAL A 69 -9.30 -10.12 -8.78
N ASP A 70 -9.47 -10.85 -9.88
CA ASP A 70 -9.23 -10.34 -11.25
C ASP A 70 -10.05 -9.07 -11.56
N GLU A 71 -11.30 -9.04 -11.10
CA GLU A 71 -12.19 -7.89 -11.29
C GLU A 71 -11.71 -6.67 -10.48
N LEU A 72 -11.33 -6.87 -9.22
CA LEU A 72 -10.84 -5.82 -8.32
C LEU A 72 -9.48 -5.26 -8.78
N GLU A 73 -8.57 -6.10 -9.26
CA GLU A 73 -7.32 -5.65 -9.89
C GLU A 73 -7.59 -4.80 -11.14
N HIS A 74 -8.60 -5.16 -11.94
CA HIS A 74 -9.01 -4.33 -13.07
C HIS A 74 -9.54 -2.96 -12.64
N GLU A 75 -10.28 -2.92 -11.52
CA GLU A 75 -10.76 -1.67 -10.93
C GLU A 75 -9.59 -0.82 -10.42
N HIS A 76 -8.58 -1.40 -9.76
CA HIS A 76 -7.34 -0.70 -9.37
C HIS A 76 -6.69 -0.02 -10.59
N GLU A 77 -6.46 -0.76 -11.68
CA GLU A 77 -5.83 -0.21 -12.88
C GLU A 77 -6.63 0.94 -13.51
N GLU A 78 -7.96 0.83 -13.52
CA GLU A 78 -8.83 1.88 -14.04
C GLU A 78 -8.82 3.12 -13.15
N ILE A 79 -8.84 2.95 -11.82
CA ILE A 79 -8.72 4.03 -10.84
C ILE A 79 -7.36 4.74 -11.01
N GLU A 80 -6.26 3.99 -11.06
CA GLU A 80 -4.91 4.52 -11.24
C GLU A 80 -4.76 5.28 -12.57
N ARG A 81 -5.34 4.75 -13.66
CA ARG A 81 -5.34 5.42 -14.97
C ARG A 81 -6.05 6.78 -14.88
N ARG A 82 -7.25 6.82 -14.29
CA ARG A 82 -8.03 8.06 -14.13
C ARG A 82 -7.34 9.07 -13.21
N LEU A 83 -6.72 8.60 -12.13
CA LEU A 83 -5.86 9.43 -11.26
C LEU A 83 -4.74 10.09 -12.08
N GLY A 84 -4.01 9.30 -12.87
CA GLY A 84 -2.93 9.80 -13.72
C GLY A 84 -3.40 10.83 -14.76
N GLU A 85 -4.58 10.64 -15.33
CA GLU A 85 -5.18 11.59 -16.27
C GLU A 85 -5.59 12.91 -15.61
N LEU A 86 -6.21 12.85 -14.42
CA LEU A 86 -6.59 14.03 -13.65
C LEU A 86 -5.39 14.78 -13.09
N ALA A 87 -4.32 14.07 -12.73
CA ALA A 87 -3.06 14.64 -12.26
C ALA A 87 -2.41 15.55 -13.31
N ARG A 88 -2.48 15.14 -14.59
CA ARG A 88 -1.90 15.88 -15.73
C ARG A 88 -2.66 17.15 -16.09
N VAL A 89 -3.88 17.35 -15.60
CA VAL A 89 -4.64 18.57 -15.85
C VAL A 89 -4.05 19.72 -15.04
N ARG A 90 -3.60 20.76 -15.74
CA ARG A 90 -2.98 21.95 -15.13
C ARG A 90 -3.98 22.79 -14.33
N ASP A 91 -5.18 23.00 -14.88
CA ASP A 91 -6.24 23.75 -14.23
C ASP A 91 -7.30 22.81 -13.64
N LYS A 92 -7.12 22.49 -12.35
CA LYS A 92 -8.05 21.65 -11.60
C LYS A 92 -9.29 22.42 -11.12
N GLY A 93 -9.39 23.73 -11.35
CA GLY A 93 -10.55 24.55 -11.00
C GLY A 93 -11.73 24.41 -11.97
N THR A 94 -11.53 23.78 -13.12
CA THR A 94 -12.54 23.66 -14.17
C THR A 94 -13.71 22.75 -13.77
N GLN A 95 -14.89 23.01 -14.37
CA GLN A 95 -16.07 22.16 -14.20
C GLN A 95 -15.83 20.76 -14.78
N ASP A 96 -15.15 20.66 -15.93
CA ASP A 96 -14.79 19.38 -16.56
C ASP A 96 -13.94 18.51 -15.62
N TRP A 97 -12.87 19.07 -15.05
CA TRP A 97 -12.06 18.35 -14.07
C TRP A 97 -12.88 17.90 -12.87
N THR A 98 -13.76 18.78 -12.36
CA THR A 98 -14.61 18.47 -11.22
C THR A 98 -15.58 17.32 -11.52
N GLN A 99 -16.15 17.26 -12.72
CA GLN A 99 -17.03 16.16 -13.12
C GLN A 99 -16.26 14.85 -13.24
N ARG A 100 -15.12 14.85 -13.94
CA ARG A 100 -14.25 13.67 -14.07
C ARG A 100 -13.74 13.16 -12.73
N PHE A 101 -13.46 14.07 -11.79
CA PHE A 101 -13.11 13.70 -10.42
C PHE A 101 -14.27 13.04 -9.67
N ARG A 102 -15.51 13.53 -9.83
CA ARG A 102 -16.70 12.89 -9.23
C ARG A 102 -16.92 11.49 -9.79
N ASP A 103 -16.71 11.31 -11.10
CA ASP A 103 -16.84 10.00 -11.74
C ASP A 103 -15.75 9.03 -11.24
N LEU A 104 -14.54 9.52 -10.96
CA LEU A 104 -13.49 8.74 -10.27
C LEU A 104 -13.88 8.41 -8.82
N ALA A 105 -14.39 9.38 -8.07
CA ALA A 105 -14.80 9.16 -6.68
C ALA A 105 -15.91 8.09 -6.57
N ALA A 106 -16.87 8.09 -7.49
CA ALA A 106 -17.92 7.06 -7.56
C ALA A 106 -17.36 5.67 -7.91
N LEU A 107 -16.33 5.60 -8.75
CA LEU A 107 -15.65 4.34 -9.06
C LEU A 107 -14.92 3.79 -7.82
N ILE A 108 -14.21 4.65 -7.07
CA ILE A 108 -13.53 4.28 -5.82
C ILE A 108 -14.54 3.78 -4.76
N GLU A 109 -15.68 4.48 -4.61
CA GLU A 109 -16.74 4.06 -3.67
C GLU A 109 -17.34 2.71 -4.05
N GLY A 110 -17.56 2.46 -5.35
CA GLY A 110 -18.02 1.16 -5.85
C GLY A 110 -17.02 0.03 -5.59
N HIS A 111 -15.73 0.31 -5.78
CA HIS A 111 -14.65 -0.62 -5.49
C HIS A 111 -14.62 -1.02 -4.00
N PHE A 112 -14.57 -0.04 -3.09
CA PHE A 112 -14.60 -0.31 -1.65
C PHE A 112 -15.87 -1.04 -1.22
N HIS A 113 -17.03 -0.72 -1.83
CA HIS A 113 -18.27 -1.43 -1.54
C HIS A 113 -18.15 -2.92 -1.87
N ARG A 114 -17.60 -3.26 -3.03
CA ARG A 114 -17.40 -4.64 -3.48
C ARG A 114 -16.42 -5.38 -2.56
N GLU A 115 -15.32 -4.74 -2.17
CA GLU A 115 -14.39 -5.34 -1.23
C GLU A 115 -15.05 -5.64 0.12
N GLU A 116 -15.74 -4.64 0.69
CA GLU A 116 -16.36 -4.77 2.02
C GLU A 116 -17.49 -5.81 2.07
N HIS A 117 -18.24 -5.97 0.97
CA HIS A 117 -19.45 -6.80 0.93
C HIS A 117 -19.27 -8.14 0.22
N GLU A 118 -18.20 -8.31 -0.56
CA GLU A 118 -17.95 -9.53 -1.33
C GLU A 118 -16.58 -10.12 -0.99
N LEU A 119 -15.48 -9.38 -1.20
CA LEU A 119 -14.12 -9.93 -1.02
C LEU A 119 -13.79 -10.22 0.44
N LEU A 120 -13.93 -9.25 1.33
CA LEU A 120 -13.56 -9.43 2.74
C LEU A 120 -14.40 -10.50 3.44
N PRO A 121 -15.72 -10.64 3.18
CA PRO A 121 -16.50 -11.78 3.67
C PRO A 121 -15.98 -13.11 3.13
N LEU A 122 -15.66 -13.19 1.84
CA LEU A 122 -15.11 -14.40 1.22
C LEU A 122 -13.75 -14.78 1.80
N ALA A 123 -12.86 -13.80 1.98
CA ALA A 123 -11.54 -13.99 2.59
C ALA A 123 -11.64 -14.57 4.01
N ARG A 124 -12.62 -14.13 4.80
CA ARG A 124 -12.89 -14.68 6.15
C ARG A 124 -13.42 -16.12 6.12
N GLU A 125 -14.06 -16.53 5.03
CA GLU A 125 -14.58 -17.88 4.88
C GLU A 125 -13.49 -18.86 4.44
N ILE A 126 -12.59 -18.40 3.58
CA ILE A 126 -11.57 -19.24 2.93
C ILE A 126 -10.32 -19.36 3.80
N LEU A 127 -9.84 -18.25 4.37
CA LEU A 127 -8.57 -18.22 5.10
C LEU A 127 -8.72 -18.76 6.52
N ASP A 128 -7.81 -19.64 6.92
CA ASP A 128 -7.72 -20.12 8.28
C ASP A 128 -7.06 -19.09 9.24
N GLU A 129 -7.02 -19.41 10.54
CA GLU A 129 -6.49 -18.48 11.54
C GLU A 129 -4.97 -18.23 11.39
N GLU A 130 -4.22 -19.18 10.85
CA GLU A 130 -2.78 -19.03 10.59
C GLU A 130 -2.54 -18.16 9.36
N GLU A 131 -3.23 -18.44 8.25
CA GLU A 131 -3.20 -17.66 7.01
C GLU A 131 -3.62 -16.20 7.28
N PHE A 132 -4.71 -16.00 8.03
CA PHE A 132 -5.17 -14.66 8.40
C PHE A 132 -4.17 -13.88 9.27
N ARG A 133 -3.43 -14.57 10.14
CA ARG A 133 -2.40 -13.95 10.97
C ARG A 133 -1.20 -13.51 10.13
N GLU A 134 -0.84 -14.28 9.12
CA GLU A 134 0.25 -13.98 8.18
C GLU A 134 -0.11 -12.82 7.27
N LEU A 135 -1.29 -12.89 6.64
CA LEU A 135 -1.86 -11.82 5.83
C LEU A 135 -1.86 -10.48 6.55
N ARG A 136 -2.32 -10.43 7.82
CA ARG A 136 -2.33 -9.19 8.61
C ARG A 136 -0.93 -8.59 8.78
N HIS A 137 0.07 -9.44 8.97
CA HIS A 137 1.44 -8.99 9.16
C HIS A 137 1.99 -8.42 7.86
N GLU A 138 1.74 -9.08 6.73
CA GLU A 138 2.14 -8.64 5.40
C GLU A 138 1.49 -7.30 5.04
N TYR A 139 0.18 -7.17 5.22
CA TYR A 139 -0.55 -5.91 4.99
C TYR A 139 0.04 -4.73 5.79
N VAL A 140 0.40 -4.96 7.05
CA VAL A 140 1.01 -3.93 7.91
C VAL A 140 2.46 -3.63 7.47
N GLU A 141 3.21 -4.64 7.05
CA GLU A 141 4.58 -4.48 6.56
C GLU A 141 4.61 -3.65 5.28
N GLU A 142 3.79 -3.97 4.29
CA GLU A 142 3.71 -3.23 3.02
C GLU A 142 3.25 -1.80 3.25
N ASN A 143 2.26 -1.59 4.13
CA ASN A 143 1.87 -0.24 4.53
C ASN A 143 3.01 0.57 5.17
N ILE A 144 3.83 -0.06 6.01
CA ILE A 144 4.97 0.60 6.64
C ILE A 144 6.11 0.82 5.62
N GLU A 145 6.37 -0.13 4.71
CA GLU A 145 7.37 0.00 3.64
C GLU A 145 7.00 1.15 2.69
N ALA A 146 5.75 1.22 2.24
CA ALA A 146 5.22 2.31 1.42
C ALA A 146 5.36 3.67 2.12
N LEU A 147 5.13 3.75 3.43
CA LEU A 147 5.35 4.97 4.22
C LEU A 147 6.84 5.32 4.40
N ARG A 148 7.72 4.33 4.56
CA ARG A 148 9.17 4.53 4.76
C ARG A 148 9.90 4.93 3.49
N ALA A 149 9.52 4.38 2.34
CA ALA A 149 10.05 4.79 1.03
C ALA A 149 9.88 6.31 0.80
N ARG A 150 8.97 6.95 1.56
CA ARG A 150 8.63 8.37 1.47
C ARG A 150 9.37 9.26 2.48
N GLN A 151 10.01 8.74 3.53
CA GLN A 151 10.69 9.55 4.57
C GLN A 151 12.01 10.25 4.11
N GLY A 152 12.20 10.46 2.81
CA GLY A 152 13.26 11.29 2.25
C GLY A 152 12.98 12.81 2.23
N GLY A 153 11.79 13.26 2.64
CA GLY A 153 11.44 14.68 2.74
C GLY A 153 10.19 14.89 3.60
N TRP A 154 10.31 15.65 4.69
CA TRP A 154 9.25 15.81 5.68
C TRP A 154 8.31 16.96 5.29
N ASP A 155 7.32 16.69 4.45
CA ASP A 155 6.14 17.55 4.26
C ASP A 155 4.92 16.87 4.91
N VAL A 156 4.46 17.44 6.03
CA VAL A 156 3.33 16.92 6.83
C VAL A 156 2.02 17.16 6.06
N PRO A 157 1.18 16.14 5.76
CA PRO A 157 -0.15 16.32 5.15
C PRO A 157 -1.08 17.14 6.06
N SER A 158 -2.03 17.88 5.48
CA SER A 158 -2.85 18.86 6.20
C SER A 158 -4.17 18.37 6.75
N SER A 159 -4.54 17.12 6.46
CA SER A 159 -5.58 16.44 7.21
C SER A 159 -4.94 15.94 8.51
N GLY A 160 -5.39 16.49 9.64
CA GLY A 160 -4.83 16.29 10.99
C GLY A 160 -5.00 14.89 11.59
N LEU A 161 -4.86 13.83 10.79
CA LEU A 161 -5.06 12.43 11.20
C LEU A 161 -3.77 11.63 11.35
N LEU A 162 -2.65 12.02 10.73
CA LEU A 162 -1.43 11.19 10.73
C LEU A 162 -0.46 11.40 11.91
N LEU A 163 -0.68 12.39 12.78
CA LEU A 163 0.11 12.50 14.03
C LEU A 163 -0.36 11.52 15.12
N GLY A 164 -1.58 10.98 15.01
CA GLY A 164 -2.14 10.07 16.00
C GLY A 164 -1.91 8.58 15.71
N ALA A 165 -1.91 8.18 14.43
CA ALA A 165 -2.00 6.77 14.08
C ALA A 165 -0.66 6.01 14.07
N LEU A 166 0.48 6.70 13.84
CA LEU A 166 1.72 5.99 13.49
C LEU A 166 2.81 5.91 14.58
N VAL A 167 2.60 6.47 15.79
CA VAL A 167 3.59 6.32 16.90
C VAL A 167 3.00 5.68 18.17
N GLY A 168 1.70 5.41 18.23
CA GLY A 168 1.17 4.59 19.32
C GLY A 168 -0.33 4.51 19.29
N ALA A 169 -0.85 3.29 19.07
CA ALA A 169 -2.27 2.98 19.00
C ALA A 169 -3.10 3.40 20.24
N ALA A 170 -2.49 3.91 21.31
CA ALA A 170 -3.18 4.51 22.45
C ALA A 170 -3.21 6.06 22.45
N ALA A 171 -2.19 6.73 21.90
CA ALA A 171 -2.10 8.19 21.94
C ALA A 171 -3.01 8.86 20.90
N GLY A 172 -3.13 8.26 19.71
CA GLY A 172 -3.98 8.79 18.64
C GLY A 172 -5.48 8.74 18.95
N ALA A 173 -5.95 7.62 19.50
CA ALA A 173 -7.35 7.45 19.86
C ALA A 173 -7.79 8.42 20.99
N LEU A 174 -6.91 8.66 21.96
CA LEU A 174 -7.16 9.62 23.04
C LEU A 174 -7.14 11.07 22.55
N ALA A 175 -6.26 11.41 21.62
CA ALA A 175 -6.23 12.72 20.98
C ALA A 175 -7.52 12.99 20.17
N PHE A 176 -8.01 11.99 19.45
CA PHE A 176 -9.27 12.07 18.69
C PHE A 176 -10.50 12.21 19.59
N ALA A 177 -10.58 11.44 20.68
CA ALA A 177 -11.67 11.55 21.66
C ALA A 177 -11.69 12.91 22.37
N ALA A 178 -10.53 13.47 22.71
CA ALA A 178 -10.41 14.77 23.35
C ALA A 178 -10.82 15.94 22.43
N TRP A 179 -10.52 15.84 21.12
CA TRP A 179 -10.95 16.81 20.12
C TRP A 179 -12.47 16.74 19.86
N ARG A 180 -13.02 15.53 19.68
CA ARG A 180 -14.45 15.31 19.45
C ARG A 180 -15.33 15.72 20.64
N GLY A 181 -14.82 15.62 21.86
CA GLY A 181 -15.51 16.02 23.10
C GLY A 181 -15.41 17.51 23.45
N GLY A 182 -14.67 18.32 22.69
CA GLY A 182 -14.50 19.76 22.95
C GLY A 182 -13.63 20.10 24.18
N ALA A 183 -12.83 19.15 24.67
CA ALA A 183 -12.03 19.30 25.89
C ALA A 183 -10.76 20.17 25.72
N LEU A 184 -10.44 20.61 24.50
CA LEU A 184 -9.21 21.38 24.20
C LEU A 184 -9.36 22.90 24.35
N ARG A 185 -10.40 23.40 25.03
CA ARG A 185 -10.56 24.85 25.28
C ARG A 185 -9.67 25.42 26.40
N GLY A 186 -8.80 24.64 27.03
CA GLY A 186 -8.08 25.07 28.24
C GLY A 186 -6.61 24.68 28.38
N LEU A 187 -5.92 24.19 27.35
CA LEU A 187 -4.50 23.80 27.47
C LEU A 187 -3.56 24.88 26.93
N THR A 188 -3.48 26.01 27.64
CA THR A 188 -2.41 27.00 27.45
C THR A 188 -1.38 27.01 28.58
N ASP A 189 -1.44 26.09 29.55
CA ASP A 189 -0.44 26.04 30.63
C ASP A 189 -0.13 24.60 31.05
N ARG A 190 1.00 24.04 30.54
CA ARG A 190 1.99 23.18 31.24
C ARG A 190 2.82 22.32 30.25
N THR A 191 4.10 22.09 30.60
CA THR A 191 5.17 21.54 29.75
C THR A 191 5.34 20.00 29.84
N PRO A 192 6.01 19.37 28.84
CA PRO A 192 5.84 17.94 28.50
C PRO A 192 6.72 16.92 29.26
N THR A 193 7.56 17.34 30.20
CA THR A 193 8.63 16.48 30.74
C THR A 193 8.19 15.50 31.82
N GLN A 194 6.94 15.54 32.29
CA GLN A 194 6.48 14.66 33.39
C GLN A 194 5.74 13.38 32.93
N LEU A 195 5.41 13.24 31.65
CA LEU A 195 4.57 12.12 31.17
C LEU A 195 5.35 10.90 30.64
N LEU A 196 6.68 10.96 30.58
CA LEU A 196 7.51 10.00 29.84
C LEU A 196 8.09 8.84 30.68
N LEU A 197 7.69 8.68 31.94
CA LEU A 197 8.18 7.59 32.80
C LEU A 197 7.03 6.80 33.42
N SER A 198 6.35 5.98 32.61
CA SER A 198 5.85 4.69 33.11
C SER A 198 5.55 3.73 31.95
N ARG A 199 6.15 2.52 32.05
CA ARG A 199 5.81 1.24 31.37
C ARG A 199 6.56 0.87 30.08
N ALA A 200 7.76 0.31 30.26
CA ALA A 200 8.23 -0.87 29.52
C ALA A 200 7.58 -2.14 30.15
N PRO A 201 7.39 -3.32 29.48
CA PRO A 201 8.31 -3.94 28.50
C PRO A 201 7.66 -4.78 27.35
N VAL A 202 8.03 -4.57 26.08
CA VAL A 202 7.74 -5.52 24.96
C VAL A 202 8.95 -5.76 24.02
N LEU A 203 10.09 -5.12 24.28
CA LEU A 203 11.26 -5.11 23.38
C LEU A 203 12.07 -6.42 23.30
N GLY A 204 11.57 -7.54 23.80
CA GLY A 204 12.29 -8.83 23.84
C GLY A 204 12.01 -9.82 22.71
N ARG A 205 10.93 -9.67 21.92
CA ARG A 205 10.48 -10.73 20.97
C ARG A 205 10.47 -10.33 19.49
N LEU A 206 10.77 -9.07 19.16
CA LEU A 206 10.83 -8.56 17.77
C LEU A 206 12.05 -9.06 16.97
N GLY A 207 13.08 -9.61 17.63
CA GLY A 207 14.31 -10.06 16.96
C GLY A 207 14.19 -11.38 16.19
N GLY A 208 13.15 -12.20 16.45
CA GLY A 208 13.04 -13.54 15.88
C GLY A 208 12.54 -13.58 14.43
N LEU A 209 11.59 -12.71 14.04
CA LEU A 209 10.91 -12.78 12.74
C LEU A 209 11.47 -11.83 11.67
N MET A 210 12.15 -10.74 12.05
CA MET A 210 13.00 -9.95 11.13
C MET A 210 14.05 -10.81 10.39
N SER A 211 14.27 -12.02 10.89
CA SER A 211 15.14 -13.03 10.32
C SER A 211 14.48 -13.98 9.30
N ARG A 212 13.19 -13.84 8.92
CA ARG A 212 12.52 -14.79 7.97
C ARG A 212 12.19 -14.18 6.61
N THR A 213 11.50 -13.06 6.47
CA THR A 213 11.27 -12.37 5.16
C THR A 213 12.55 -11.73 4.63
N GLY A 214 13.28 -11.02 5.48
CA GLY A 214 14.65 -10.58 5.19
C GLY A 214 15.64 -11.74 4.99
N ARG A 215 15.31 -12.96 5.45
CA ARG A 215 16.07 -14.19 5.13
C ARG A 215 15.62 -14.79 3.81
N ARG A 216 14.33 -14.80 3.44
CA ARG A 216 13.85 -15.26 2.13
C ARG A 216 14.38 -14.37 1.01
N ARG A 217 14.30 -13.03 1.15
CA ARG A 217 14.94 -12.06 0.23
C ARG A 217 16.46 -12.31 0.10
N ARG A 218 17.16 -12.62 1.21
CA ARG A 218 18.59 -13.02 1.21
C ARG A 218 18.86 -14.43 0.67
N GLN A 219 17.94 -15.35 0.86
CA GLN A 219 18.06 -16.78 0.55
C GLN A 219 17.85 -17.01 -0.94
N TYR A 220 16.80 -16.43 -1.51
CA TYR A 220 16.41 -16.64 -2.90
C TYR A 220 16.90 -15.54 -3.85
N GLY A 221 17.30 -14.37 -3.34
CA GLY A 221 17.76 -13.25 -4.17
C GLY A 221 18.92 -13.61 -5.11
N ALA A 222 19.87 -14.43 -4.66
CA ALA A 222 20.98 -14.88 -5.49
C ALA A 222 20.54 -15.89 -6.57
N GLU A 223 19.56 -16.74 -6.26
CA GLU A 223 19.05 -17.78 -7.15
C GLU A 223 18.18 -17.18 -8.25
N VAL A 224 17.25 -16.30 -7.88
CA VAL A 224 16.43 -15.52 -8.82
C VAL A 224 17.31 -14.67 -9.73
N LEU A 225 18.31 -13.97 -9.17
CA LEU A 225 19.24 -13.17 -9.98
C LEU A 225 20.03 -14.03 -10.97
N LYS A 226 20.44 -15.25 -10.59
CA LYS A 226 21.14 -16.20 -11.47
C LYS A 226 20.23 -16.73 -12.59
N ASP A 227 18.99 -17.11 -12.28
CA ASP A 227 18.02 -17.56 -13.31
C ASP A 227 17.77 -16.46 -14.35
N VAL A 228 17.49 -15.24 -13.88
CA VAL A 228 17.25 -14.07 -14.76
C VAL A 228 18.50 -13.73 -15.59
N ALA A 229 19.70 -13.85 -15.01
CA ALA A 229 20.96 -13.58 -15.72
C ALA A 229 21.23 -14.56 -16.87
N GLN A 230 20.78 -15.81 -16.77
CA GLN A 230 20.95 -16.82 -17.84
C GLN A 230 20.09 -16.52 -19.07
N ARG A 231 18.95 -15.84 -18.91
CA ARG A 231 17.93 -15.70 -19.95
C ARG A 231 17.80 -14.28 -20.49
N THR A 232 18.51 -13.32 -19.89
CA THR A 232 18.52 -11.88 -20.24
C THR A 232 17.15 -11.18 -20.06
N ARG A 233 16.04 -11.84 -20.37
CA ARG A 233 14.65 -11.39 -20.24
C ARG A 233 13.72 -12.60 -20.05
N THR A 234 12.85 -12.59 -19.03
CA THR A 234 11.89 -13.68 -18.72
C THR A 234 10.70 -13.14 -17.92
N SER A 235 9.57 -13.85 -17.85
CA SER A 235 8.45 -13.45 -16.99
C SER A 235 8.68 -13.87 -15.53
N VAL A 236 8.04 -13.16 -14.59
CA VAL A 236 8.12 -13.51 -13.17
C VAL A 236 7.45 -14.88 -12.91
N GLN A 237 6.36 -15.19 -13.62
CA GLN A 237 5.68 -16.49 -13.59
C GLN A 237 6.60 -17.65 -13.99
N ASP A 238 7.39 -17.43 -15.03
CA ASP A 238 8.40 -18.35 -15.51
C ASP A 238 9.50 -18.62 -14.47
N VAL A 239 9.96 -17.56 -13.79
CA VAL A 239 10.98 -17.65 -12.73
C VAL A 239 10.41 -18.43 -11.54
N SER A 240 9.18 -18.11 -11.13
CA SER A 240 8.44 -18.81 -10.07
C SER A 240 8.34 -20.31 -10.36
N SER A 241 7.84 -20.66 -11.55
CA SER A 241 7.67 -22.05 -11.99
C SER A 241 8.98 -22.84 -12.00
N ARG A 242 10.07 -22.23 -12.50
CA ARG A 242 11.38 -22.89 -12.60
C ARG A 242 12.05 -23.10 -11.25
N LEU A 243 12.00 -22.07 -10.40
CA LEU A 243 12.62 -22.11 -9.08
C LEU A 243 11.72 -22.75 -8.02
N ARG A 244 10.47 -23.11 -8.39
CA ARG A 244 9.43 -23.64 -7.50
C ARG A 244 9.25 -22.74 -6.28
N LEU A 245 9.25 -21.44 -6.51
CA LEU A 245 9.00 -20.43 -5.50
C LEU A 245 7.53 -20.02 -5.58
N PRO A 246 6.89 -19.65 -4.46
CA PRO A 246 5.61 -18.96 -4.50
C PRO A 246 5.72 -17.72 -5.40
N ILE A 247 4.66 -17.42 -6.15
CA ILE A 247 4.70 -16.34 -7.14
C ILE A 247 4.88 -14.97 -6.47
N GLY A 248 4.18 -14.68 -5.37
CA GLY A 248 4.41 -13.50 -4.53
C GLY A 248 5.84 -13.39 -4.00
N THR A 249 6.43 -14.50 -3.53
CA THR A 249 7.86 -14.53 -3.13
C THR A 249 8.77 -14.17 -4.31
N THR A 250 8.44 -14.60 -5.52
CA THR A 250 9.20 -14.29 -6.73
C THR A 250 9.07 -12.81 -7.10
N TYR A 251 7.87 -12.24 -7.02
CA TYR A 251 7.63 -10.80 -7.21
C TYR A 251 8.41 -9.95 -6.21
N ALA A 252 8.31 -10.27 -4.92
CA ALA A 252 9.00 -9.55 -3.85
C ALA A 252 10.53 -9.58 -4.03
N VAL A 253 11.10 -10.71 -4.47
CA VAL A 253 12.54 -10.83 -4.76
C VAL A 253 12.91 -10.03 -6.01
N VAL A 254 12.11 -10.08 -7.08
CA VAL A 254 12.35 -9.29 -8.30
C VAL A 254 12.29 -7.79 -8.01
N ALA A 255 11.33 -7.33 -7.20
CA ALA A 255 11.24 -5.94 -6.75
C ALA A 255 12.47 -5.51 -5.94
N ASP A 256 12.96 -6.36 -5.03
CA ASP A 256 14.19 -6.09 -4.28
C ASP A 256 15.44 -6.00 -5.18
N LEU A 257 15.55 -6.88 -6.18
CA LEU A 257 16.62 -6.84 -7.17
C LEU A 257 16.52 -5.60 -8.08
N GLU A 258 15.31 -5.15 -8.40
CA GLU A 258 15.05 -3.94 -9.18
C GLU A 258 15.44 -2.69 -8.40
N ARG A 259 15.08 -2.60 -7.11
CA ARG A 259 15.54 -1.51 -6.21
C ARG A 259 17.06 -1.44 -6.09
N LYS A 260 17.74 -2.59 -6.12
CA LYS A 260 19.21 -2.68 -6.15
C LYS A 260 19.83 -2.33 -7.51
N GLY A 261 19.00 -2.09 -8.52
CA GLY A 261 19.41 -1.81 -9.90
C GLY A 261 20.06 -3.02 -10.59
N LEU A 262 19.72 -4.25 -10.16
CA LEU A 262 20.26 -5.49 -10.71
C LEU A 262 19.38 -6.03 -11.85
N VAL A 263 18.08 -5.78 -11.77
CA VAL A 263 17.13 -6.10 -12.84
C VAL A 263 16.28 -4.86 -13.18
N ARG A 264 15.56 -4.92 -14.30
CA ARG A 264 14.49 -3.98 -14.66
C ARG A 264 13.26 -4.77 -15.02
N SER A 265 12.09 -4.37 -14.52
CA SER A 265 10.84 -5.02 -14.86
C SER A 265 9.97 -4.12 -15.75
N THR A 266 9.23 -4.72 -16.67
CA THR A 266 8.24 -4.04 -17.52
C THR A 266 6.97 -4.87 -17.52
N ARG A 267 5.81 -4.24 -17.26
CA ARG A 267 4.52 -4.90 -17.47
C ARG A 267 4.34 -5.16 -18.97
N HIS A 268 4.13 -6.41 -19.37
CA HIS A 268 3.87 -6.77 -20.76
C HIS A 268 2.36 -6.71 -21.02
N GLN A 269 1.97 -5.89 -21.98
CA GLN A 269 0.59 -5.81 -22.46
C GLN A 269 0.39 -6.89 -23.54
N GLY A 270 0.13 -8.11 -23.08
CA GLY A 270 -0.28 -9.26 -23.90
C GLY A 270 -1.57 -9.87 -23.36
N PRO A 271 -2.06 -10.98 -23.96
CA PRO A 271 -3.27 -11.67 -23.49
C PRO A 271 -3.11 -12.27 -22.07
N VAL A 272 -1.88 -12.41 -21.57
CA VAL A 272 -1.56 -12.72 -20.18
C VAL A 272 -0.78 -11.52 -19.61
N ARG A 273 -1.25 -10.96 -18.48
CA ARG A 273 -0.59 -9.83 -17.80
C ARG A 273 0.66 -10.34 -17.07
N GLU A 274 1.78 -10.39 -17.80
CA GLU A 274 3.05 -10.87 -17.25
C GLU A 274 4.01 -9.71 -16.96
N ARG A 275 4.64 -9.73 -15.78
CA ARG A 275 5.77 -8.85 -15.50
C ARG A 275 7.02 -9.47 -16.11
N ILE A 276 7.61 -8.78 -17.07
CA ILE A 276 8.85 -9.23 -17.72
C ILE A 276 10.03 -8.59 -17.02
N VAL A 277 10.89 -9.42 -16.44
CA VAL A 277 12.13 -9.02 -15.78
C VAL A 277 13.32 -9.20 -16.73
N ALA A 278 14.18 -8.19 -16.81
CA ALA A 278 15.40 -8.18 -17.61
C ALA A 278 16.63 -7.90 -16.74
N ILE A 279 17.72 -8.62 -16.98
CA ILE A 279 18.99 -8.42 -16.25
C ILE A 279 19.68 -7.12 -16.69
N THR A 280 20.24 -6.37 -15.73
CA THR A 280 21.12 -5.23 -16.04
C THR A 280 22.58 -5.67 -16.16
N THR A 281 23.45 -4.82 -16.70
CA THR A 281 24.91 -5.06 -16.70
C THR A 281 25.44 -5.34 -15.30
N ARG A 282 25.04 -4.50 -14.32
CA ARG A 282 25.41 -4.65 -12.91
C ARG A 282 24.89 -5.98 -12.32
N GLY A 283 23.64 -6.33 -12.63
CA GLY A 283 23.05 -7.60 -12.21
C GLY A 283 23.80 -8.81 -12.76
N ARG A 284 24.23 -8.74 -14.03
CA ARG A 284 25.00 -9.81 -14.67
C ARG A 284 26.37 -10.00 -14.02
N GLU A 285 27.08 -8.92 -13.73
CA GLU A 285 28.36 -8.97 -13.01
C GLU A 285 28.20 -9.54 -11.60
N GLN A 286 27.12 -9.18 -10.91
CA GLN A 286 26.84 -9.68 -9.56
C GLN A 286 26.40 -11.14 -9.54
N ALA A 287 25.69 -11.62 -10.57
CA ALA A 287 25.29 -13.01 -10.72
C ALA A 287 26.48 -13.97 -10.96
N GLN A 288 27.60 -13.44 -11.47
CA GLN A 288 28.82 -14.18 -11.76
C GLN A 288 29.80 -14.26 -10.56
N ARG A 289 29.52 -13.51 -9.48
CA ARG A 289 30.27 -13.57 -8.21
C ARG A 289 29.71 -14.65 -7.30
#